data_AF-A0AAD4H1C1-F1
#
_entry.id   AF-A0AAD4H1C1-F1
#
_cell.length_a   1.000
_cell.length_b   1.000
_cell.length_c   1.000
_cell.angle_alpha   90.00
_cell.angle_beta   90.00
_cell.angle_gamma   90.00
#
_symmetry.space_group_name_H-M   'P 1'
#
loop_
_entity.id
_entity.type
_entity.pdbx_description
1 polymer ?
#
loop_
_entity_poly.entity_id
_entity_poly.type
_entity_poly.pdbx_seq_one_letter_code
_entity_poly.pdbx_strand_id
1 'polypeptide(L)'
;MGASGLNMGKQGPLVHIACCVANIVCRIFDKYNRNDGKRREILSAAAASGVAVAFDAPIGGVLFSLEEVSYYFPSKTMWRTYFCALISAVVLKMINPYHVGKTLLFQAAYDRDWHLFESVPFFIFSVFGVSNSPLLIDMMILVKIT
;
A
#
# COMPACT_ATOMS: atom_id res chain seq x y z
N MET A 1 -14.43 2.56 11.97
CA MET A 1 -15.46 3.56 11.59
C MET A 1 -14.78 4.86 11.13
N GLY A 2 -15.17 5.39 9.98
CA GLY A 2 -14.88 6.79 9.64
C GLY A 2 -15.64 7.75 10.57
N ALA A 3 -15.30 9.05 10.55
CA ALA A 3 -16.01 10.06 11.34
C ALA A 3 -17.52 10.13 11.03
N SER A 4 -17.93 9.62 9.86
CA SER A 4 -19.32 9.49 9.42
C SER A 4 -20.01 8.17 9.83
N GLY A 5 -19.35 7.29 10.59
CA GLY A 5 -19.88 5.98 10.95
C GLY A 5 -19.81 4.92 9.84
N LEU A 6 -19.35 5.28 8.64
CA LEU A 6 -19.20 4.34 7.53
C LEU A 6 -18.00 3.39 7.74
N ASN A 7 -18.15 2.15 7.26
CA ASN A 7 -17.09 1.15 7.21
C ASN A 7 -16.16 1.41 6.00
N MET A 8 -15.44 2.53 6.04
CA MET A 8 -14.48 2.94 5.01
C MET A 8 -13.04 2.81 5.48
N GLY A 9 -12.18 2.30 4.61
CA GLY A 9 -10.72 2.25 4.81
C GLY A 9 -10.05 3.58 4.45
N LYS A 10 -9.09 4.02 5.28
CA LYS A 10 -8.31 5.27 5.05
C LYS A 10 -7.07 5.06 4.16
N GLN A 11 -6.70 3.81 3.90
CA GLN A 11 -5.45 3.44 3.23
C GLN A 11 -5.44 3.85 1.75
N GLY A 12 -6.51 3.58 0.99
CA GLY A 12 -6.61 3.93 -0.42
C GLY A 12 -6.42 5.44 -0.70
N PRO A 13 -7.18 6.33 -0.03
CA PRO A 13 -7.00 7.78 -0.19
C PRO A 13 -5.60 8.28 0.18
N LEU A 14 -4.94 7.67 1.18
CA LEU A 14 -3.59 8.06 1.59
C LEU A 14 -2.56 7.85 0.47
N VAL A 15 -2.62 6.69 -0.20
CA VAL A 15 -1.74 6.37 -1.34
C VAL A 15 -1.98 7.34 -2.49
N HIS A 16 -3.25 7.66 -2.77
CA HIS A 16 -3.59 8.61 -3.83
C HIS A 16 -3.04 10.02 -3.54
N ILE A 17 -3.15 10.50 -2.30
CA ILE A 17 -2.60 11.80 -1.89
C ILE A 17 -1.08 11.84 -2.09
N ALA A 18 -0.36 10.76 -1.72
CA ALA A 18 1.08 10.66 -1.95
C ALA A 18 1.43 10.79 -3.45
N CYS A 19 0.68 10.13 -4.33
CA CYS A 19 0.83 10.25 -5.77
C CYS A 19 0.51 11.67 -6.29
N CYS A 20 -0.52 12.34 -5.76
CA CYS A 20 -0.84 13.72 -6.11
C CYS A 20 0.32 14.68 -5.77
N VAL A 21 0.91 14.54 -4.57
CA VAL A 21 2.06 15.33 -4.15
C VAL A 21 3.25 15.08 -5.08
N ALA A 22 3.55 13.82 -5.38
CA ALA A 22 4.62 13.46 -6.31
C ALA A 22 4.38 14.01 -7.72
N ASN A 23 3.15 14.01 -8.20
CA ASN A 23 2.79 14.59 -9.49
C ASN A 23 3.04 16.11 -9.53
N ILE A 24 2.75 16.83 -8.45
CA ILE A 24 3.07 18.26 -8.32
C ILE A 24 4.59 18.47 -8.34
N VAL A 25 5.34 17.66 -7.59
CA VAL A 25 6.81 17.71 -7.57
C VAL A 25 7.39 17.48 -8.97
N CYS A 26 6.89 16.48 -9.71
CA CYS A 26 7.30 16.22 -11.09
C CYS A 26 7.08 17.42 -12.01
N ARG A 27 6.02 18.22 -11.82
CA ARG A 27 5.73 19.41 -12.64
C ARG A 27 6.68 20.57 -12.36
N ILE A 28 7.20 20.69 -11.14
CA ILE A 28 8.16 21.74 -10.76
C ILE A 28 9.51 21.52 -11.45
N PHE A 29 9.86 20.26 -11.75
CA PHE A 29 11.13 19.89 -12.37
C PHE A 29 10.95 19.48 -13.83
N ASP A 30 11.37 20.33 -14.77
CA ASP A 30 11.19 20.11 -16.23
C ASP A 30 11.79 18.77 -16.72
N LYS A 31 12.87 18.30 -16.09
CA LYS A 31 13.51 16.99 -16.33
C LYS A 31 12.55 15.81 -16.17
N TYR A 32 11.61 15.90 -15.24
CA TYR A 32 10.64 14.86 -14.92
C TYR A 32 9.28 15.15 -15.56
N ASN A 33 8.92 16.43 -15.75
CA ASN A 33 7.69 16.83 -16.43
C ASN A 33 7.67 16.42 -17.92
N ARG A 34 8.80 16.56 -18.63
CA ARG A 34 8.90 16.28 -20.08
C ARG A 34 9.17 14.82 -20.43
N ASN A 35 9.36 13.96 -19.44
CA ASN A 35 9.66 12.54 -19.65
C ASN A 35 8.66 11.68 -18.87
N ASP A 36 7.65 11.18 -19.57
CA ASP A 36 6.59 10.35 -18.98
C ASP A 36 7.12 9.05 -18.36
N GLY A 37 8.22 8.48 -18.88
CA GLY A 37 8.85 7.30 -18.30
C GLY A 37 9.39 7.60 -16.90
N LYS A 38 10.15 8.69 -16.75
CA LYS A 38 10.69 9.10 -15.44
C LYS A 38 9.61 9.60 -14.49
N ARG A 39 8.56 10.23 -15.01
CA ARG A 39 7.40 10.64 -14.21
C ARG A 39 6.68 9.43 -13.62
N ARG A 40 6.48 8.36 -14.42
CA ARG A 40 5.91 7.10 -13.95
C ARG A 40 6.78 6.47 -12.86
N GLU A 41 8.11 6.44 -13.03
CA GLU A 41 9.02 5.94 -11.98
C GLU A 41 8.84 6.68 -10.64
N ILE A 42 8.68 8.01 -10.66
CA ILE A 42 8.45 8.80 -9.45
C ILE A 42 7.06 8.53 -8.86
N LEU A 43 6.03 8.44 -9.70
CA LEU A 43 4.67 8.12 -9.24
C LEU A 43 4.59 6.74 -8.59
N SER A 44 5.30 5.76 -9.13
CA SER A 44 5.38 4.42 -8.54
C SER A 44 6.17 4.43 -7.23
N ALA A 45 7.26 5.21 -7.14
CA ALA A 45 7.96 5.42 -5.87
C ALA A 45 7.07 6.09 -4.81
N ALA A 46 6.22 7.02 -5.23
CA ALA A 46 5.25 7.69 -4.37
C ALA A 46 4.13 6.75 -3.92
N ALA A 47 3.61 5.91 -4.81
CA ALA A 47 2.63 4.88 -4.46
C ALA A 47 3.21 3.89 -3.44
N ALA A 48 4.42 3.37 -3.69
CA ALA A 48 5.11 2.47 -2.79
C ALA A 48 5.34 3.07 -1.40
N SER A 49 5.79 4.32 -1.32
CA SER A 49 5.99 5.01 -0.05
C SER A 49 4.67 5.34 0.66
N GLY A 50 3.60 5.68 -0.07
CA GLY A 50 2.26 5.84 0.48
C GLY A 50 1.72 4.56 1.11
N VAL A 51 1.91 3.42 0.44
CA VAL A 51 1.53 2.10 0.97
C VAL A 51 2.40 1.74 2.19
N ALA A 52 3.71 2.01 2.12
CA ALA A 52 4.62 1.79 3.25
C ALA A 52 4.20 2.58 4.50
N VAL A 53 3.76 3.82 4.35
CA VAL A 53 3.24 4.65 5.46
C VAL A 53 1.87 4.15 5.93
N ALA A 54 1.01 3.68 5.03
CA ALA A 54 -0.33 3.20 5.37
C ALA A 54 -0.30 1.90 6.19
N PHE A 55 0.67 1.03 5.95
CA PHE A 55 0.74 -0.33 6.52
C PHE A 55 2.02 -0.62 7.33
N ASP A 56 2.92 0.36 7.52
CA ASP A 56 4.25 0.21 8.14
C ASP A 56 5.10 -0.92 7.53
N ALA A 57 4.92 -1.18 6.24
CA ALA A 57 5.53 -2.29 5.51
C ALA A 57 6.27 -1.78 4.26
N PRO A 58 7.54 -1.35 4.37
CA PRO A 58 8.26 -0.76 3.24
C PRO A 58 8.48 -1.75 2.09
N ILE A 59 8.77 -3.01 2.38
CA ILE A 59 8.94 -4.06 1.36
C ILE A 59 7.59 -4.36 0.69
N GLY A 60 6.52 -4.46 1.48
CA GLY A 60 5.16 -4.69 0.96
C GLY A 60 4.71 -3.56 0.03
N GLY A 61 5.00 -2.30 0.37
CA GLY A 61 4.69 -1.16 -0.49
C GLY A 61 5.44 -1.18 -1.83
N VAL A 62 6.72 -1.57 -1.83
CA VAL A 62 7.51 -1.69 -3.07
C VAL A 62 6.99 -2.84 -3.94
N LEU A 63 6.68 -3.99 -3.35
CA LEU A 63 6.10 -5.13 -4.07
C LEU A 63 4.72 -4.79 -4.65
N PHE A 64 3.87 -4.14 -3.87
CA PHE A 64 2.58 -3.65 -4.36
C PHE A 64 2.74 -2.71 -5.56
N SER A 65 3.70 -1.78 -5.50
CA SER A 65 3.94 -0.88 -6.63
C SER A 65 4.52 -1.58 -7.86
N LEU A 66 5.20 -2.71 -7.69
CA LEU A 66 5.70 -3.56 -8.78
C LEU A 66 4.59 -4.36 -9.43
N GLU A 67 3.66 -4.88 -8.63
CA GLU A 67 2.54 -5.71 -9.07
C GLU A 67 1.46 -4.87 -9.77
N GLU A 68 1.06 -3.75 -9.16
CA GLU A 68 -0.16 -3.03 -9.56
C GLU A 68 0.09 -1.68 -10.27
N VAL A 69 1.22 -1.01 -10.01
CA VAL A 69 1.41 0.40 -10.45
C VAL A 69 2.35 0.54 -11.64
N SER A 70 3.35 -0.33 -11.77
CA SER A 70 4.39 -0.23 -12.80
C SER A 70 4.65 -1.55 -13.52
N TYR A 71 4.38 -1.59 -14.82
CA TYR A 71 4.74 -2.72 -15.69
C TYR A 71 6.26 -2.88 -15.88
N TYR A 72 7.01 -1.78 -15.81
CA TYR A 72 8.46 -1.76 -16.02
C TYR A 72 9.16 -1.03 -14.88
N PHE A 73 10.04 -1.75 -14.16
CA PHE A 73 10.80 -1.23 -13.04
C PHE A 73 12.30 -1.50 -13.24
N PRO A 74 13.10 -0.51 -13.67
CA PRO A 74 14.53 -0.71 -13.76
C PRO A 74 15.12 -0.95 -12.36
N SER A 75 16.08 -1.88 -12.25
CA SER A 75 16.68 -2.29 -10.97
C SER A 75 17.26 -1.12 -10.15
N LYS A 76 17.80 -0.10 -10.83
CA LYS A 76 18.29 1.13 -10.18
C LYS A 76 17.18 1.95 -9.54
N THR A 77 15.99 1.97 -10.13
CA THR A 77 14.82 2.67 -9.59
C THR A 77 14.19 1.85 -8.47
N MET A 78 14.21 0.51 -8.55
CA MET A 78 13.75 -0.39 -7.49
C MET A 78 14.42 -0.08 -6.14
N TRP A 79 15.75 0.00 -6.15
CA TRP A 79 16.52 0.35 -4.96
C TRP A 79 16.14 1.75 -4.43
N ARG A 80 16.01 2.75 -5.30
CA ARG A 80 15.62 4.11 -4.90
C ARG A 80 14.23 4.15 -4.27
N THR A 81 13.28 3.40 -4.83
CA THR A 81 11.91 3.29 -4.32
C THR A 81 11.88 2.60 -2.97
N TYR A 82 12.69 1.56 -2.77
CA TYR A 82 12.86 0.91 -1.48
C TYR A 82 13.40 1.87 -0.42
N PHE A 83 14.45 2.64 -0.72
CA PHE A 83 14.98 3.65 0.21
C PHE A 83 13.96 4.73 0.53
N CYS A 84 13.22 5.20 -0.48
CA CYS A 84 12.13 6.16 -0.28
C CYS A 84 11.07 5.61 0.68
N ALA A 85 10.58 4.39 0.45
CA ALA A 85 9.59 3.74 1.31
C ALA A 85 10.10 3.54 2.75
N LEU A 86 11.37 3.16 2.91
CA LEU A 86 11.99 2.98 4.23
C LEU A 86 12.12 4.29 4.99
N ILE A 87 12.56 5.36 4.32
CA ILE A 87 12.65 6.70 4.93
C ILE A 87 11.26 7.18 5.33
N SER A 88 10.26 7.03 4.46
CA SER A 88 8.88 7.42 4.78
C SER A 88 8.33 6.70 6.01
N ALA A 89 8.60 5.40 6.13
CA ALA A 89 8.24 4.63 7.32
C ALA A 89 8.97 5.15 8.56
N VAL A 90 10.29 5.35 8.51
CA VAL A 90 11.08 5.90 9.63
C VAL A 90 10.59 7.29 10.05
N VAL A 91 10.30 8.17 9.10
CA VAL A 91 9.76 9.51 9.39
C VAL A 91 8.41 9.42 10.08
N LEU A 92 7.52 8.51 9.68
CA LEU A 92 6.27 8.25 10.38
C LEU A 92 6.51 7.82 11.83
N LYS A 93 7.52 6.95 12.08
CA LYS A 93 7.90 6.53 13.44
C LYS A 93 8.43 7.69 14.28
N MET A 94 9.22 8.57 13.67
CA MET A 94 9.79 9.75 14.34
C MET A 94 8.74 10.80 14.72
N ILE A 95 7.75 11.03 13.84
CA ILE A 95 6.64 11.96 14.11
C ILE A 95 5.74 11.45 15.24
N ASN A 96 5.60 10.12 15.35
CA ASN A 96 4.76 9.45 16.35
C ASN A 96 3.36 10.08 16.49
N PRO A 97 2.53 10.05 15.42
CA PRO A 97 1.27 10.79 15.37
C PRO A 97 0.22 10.34 16.40
N TYR A 98 0.38 9.15 16.99
CA TYR A 98 -0.52 8.63 18.00
C TYR A 98 -0.03 8.85 19.43
N HIS A 99 1.22 9.27 19.62
CA HIS A 99 1.91 9.39 20.92
C HIS A 99 1.96 8.12 21.79
N VAL A 100 1.24 7.07 21.41
CA VAL A 100 1.40 5.70 21.88
C VAL A 100 2.63 5.18 21.13
N GLY A 101 3.68 4.72 21.81
CA GLY A 101 4.94 4.26 21.21
C GLY A 101 4.85 3.04 20.28
N LYS A 102 3.69 2.81 19.65
CA LYS A 102 3.40 1.80 18.63
C LYS A 102 3.02 2.52 17.34
N THR A 103 3.67 2.15 16.24
CA THR A 103 3.57 2.83 14.93
C THR A 103 2.33 2.41 14.14
N LEU A 104 1.67 1.33 14.55
CA LEU A 104 0.41 0.83 14.01
C LEU A 104 -0.57 0.52 15.14
N LEU A 105 -1.86 0.76 14.88
CA LEU A 105 -2.96 0.47 15.81
C LEU A 105 -3.20 -1.04 16.00
N PHE A 106 -2.71 -1.87 15.09
CA PHE A 106 -2.87 -3.33 15.12
C PHE A 106 -1.50 -4.01 14.99
N GLN A 107 -0.98 -4.50 16.11
CA GLN A 107 0.22 -5.34 16.14
C GLN A 107 -0.22 -6.75 16.55
N ALA A 108 -0.04 -7.72 15.66
CA ALA A 108 -0.30 -9.12 15.98
C ALA A 108 0.84 -9.64 16.87
N ALA A 109 0.53 -9.95 18.13
CA ALA A 109 1.45 -10.64 19.03
C ALA A 109 1.31 -12.15 18.77
N TYR A 110 2.38 -12.77 18.29
CA TYR A 110 2.45 -14.22 18.11
C TYR A 110 2.95 -14.86 19.41
N ASP A 111 2.11 -15.67 20.05
CA ASP A 111 2.43 -16.36 21.32
C ASP A 111 2.60 -17.87 21.13
N ARG A 112 2.24 -18.42 19.95
CA ARG A 112 2.22 -19.85 19.67
C ARG A 112 2.90 -20.17 18.34
N ASP A 113 3.72 -21.21 18.34
CA ASP A 113 4.34 -21.75 17.14
C ASP A 113 3.32 -22.50 16.26
N TRP A 114 3.58 -22.48 14.96
CA TRP A 114 2.71 -23.09 13.96
C TRP A 114 2.84 -24.62 13.99
N HIS A 115 1.72 -25.32 14.11
CA HIS A 115 1.68 -26.77 13.94
C HIS A 115 1.29 -27.15 12.51
N LEU A 116 1.92 -28.18 11.94
CA LEU A 116 1.65 -28.66 10.57
C LEU A 116 0.17 -29.03 10.34
N PHE A 117 -0.54 -29.46 11.39
CA PHE A 117 -1.97 -29.74 11.34
C PHE A 117 -2.83 -28.49 11.10
N GLU A 118 -2.42 -27.32 11.59
CA GLU A 118 -3.14 -26.05 11.38
C GLU A 118 -3.08 -25.56 9.93
N SER A 119 -2.19 -26.09 9.08
CA SER A 119 -2.16 -25.73 7.66
C SER A 119 -3.46 -26.09 6.92
N VAL A 120 -4.10 -27.20 7.30
CA VAL A 120 -5.33 -27.69 6.66
C VAL A 120 -6.49 -26.67 6.74
N PRO A 121 -6.84 -26.11 7.92
CA PRO A 121 -7.87 -25.07 7.99
C PRO A 121 -7.47 -23.79 7.25
N PHE A 122 -6.20 -23.39 7.20
CA PHE A 122 -5.78 -22.23 6.39
C PHE A 122 -6.04 -22.43 4.90
N PHE A 123 -5.78 -23.63 4.37
CA PHE A 123 -6.10 -23.96 2.97
C PHE A 123 -7.61 -23.90 2.71
N ILE A 124 -8.42 -24.45 3.61
CA ILE A 124 -9.88 -24.41 3.50
C ILE A 124 -10.37 -22.95 3.48
N PHE A 125 -9.97 -22.13 4.46
CA PHE A 125 -10.33 -20.71 4.50
C PHE A 125 -9.86 -19.92 3.27
N SER A 126 -8.69 -20.25 2.73
CA SER A 126 -8.17 -19.64 1.51
C SER A 126 -9.05 -19.96 0.30
N VAL A 127 -9.45 -21.23 0.12
CA VAL A 127 -10.32 -21.64 -0.99
C VAL A 127 -11.70 -20.99 -0.88
N PHE A 128 -12.30 -20.98 0.31
CA PHE A 128 -13.58 -20.30 0.53
C PHE A 128 -13.47 -18.79 0.26
N GLY A 129 -12.39 -18.14 0.69
CA GLY A 129 -12.16 -16.71 0.42
C GLY A 129 -12.06 -16.42 -1.08
N VAL A 130 -11.25 -17.19 -1.82
CA VAL A 130 -11.07 -17.00 -3.26
C VAL A 130 -12.37 -17.31 -4.02
N SER A 131 -13.09 -18.37 -3.65
CA SER A 131 -14.34 -18.76 -4.33
C SER A 131 -15.45 -17.70 -4.20
N ASN A 132 -15.53 -16.98 -3.08
CA ASN A 132 -16.55 -15.95 -2.86
C ASN A 132 -16.14 -14.56 -3.36
N SER A 133 -14.85 -14.35 -3.69
CA SER A 133 -14.34 -13.05 -4.11
C SER A 133 -14.96 -12.49 -5.41
N PRO A 134 -15.26 -13.26 -6.48
CA PRO A 134 -15.86 -12.72 -7.70
C PRO A 134 -17.29 -12.21 -7.46
N LEU A 135 -18.06 -12.93 -6.63
CA LEU A 135 -19.43 -12.54 -6.27
C LEU A 135 -19.47 -11.17 -5.59
N LEU A 136 -18.52 -10.92 -4.67
CA LEU A 136 -18.41 -9.61 -4.01
C LEU A 136 -18.06 -8.51 -5.01
N ILE A 137 -17.15 -8.77 -5.96
CA ILE A 137 -16.77 -7.82 -6.99
C ILE A 137 -17.96 -7.49 -7.90
N ASP A 138 -18.70 -8.50 -8.36
CA ASP A 138 -19.89 -8.31 -9.19
C ASP A 138 -20.98 -7.52 -8.45
N MET A 139 -21.22 -7.83 -7.17
CA MET A 139 -22.16 -7.08 -6.36
C MET A 139 -21.72 -5.61 -6.19
N MET A 140 -20.43 -5.35 -5.98
CA MET A 140 -19.89 -3.99 -5.89
C MET A 140 -20.03 -3.23 -7.21
N ILE A 141 -19.88 -3.92 -8.35
CA ILE A 141 -20.08 -3.32 -9.68
C ILE A 141 -21.56 -2.98 -9.89
N LEU A 142 -22.49 -3.90 -9.57
CA LEU A 142 -23.94 -3.67 -9.70
C LEU A 142 -24.44 -2.48 -8.88
N VAL A 143 -23.98 -2.38 -7.62
CA VAL A 143 -24.31 -1.25 -6.75
C VAL A 143 -23.79 0.08 -7.30
N LYS A 144 -22.73 0.07 -8.11
CA LYS A 144 -22.15 1.30 -8.67
C LYS A 144 -22.88 1.81 -9.92
N ILE A 145 -23.75 0.98 -10.52
CA ILE A 145 -24.52 1.30 -11.74
C ILE A 145 -25.97 1.69 -11.40
N THR A 146 -26.43 1.45 -10.17
CA THR A 146 -27.76 1.86 -9.66
C THR A 146 -27.65 3.18 -8.93
#